data_AF-A0A661QTH4-F1
#
_entry.id   AF-A0A661QTH4-F1
#
_cell.length_a   1.000
_cell.length_b   1.000
_cell.length_c   1.000
_cell.angle_alpha   90.00
_cell.angle_beta   90.00
_cell.angle_gamma   90.00
#
_symmetry.space_group_name_H-M   'P 1'
#
loop_
_entity.id
_entity.type
_entity.pdbx_description
1 polymer ?
#
loop_
_entity_poly.entity_id
_entity_poly.type
_entity_poly.pdbx_seq_one_letter_code
_entity_poly.pdbx_strand_id
1 'polypeptide(L)'
;MSNAVHGIGPVLYHTATYPAEFDFSATETTIIRKIRRLIGDLKELSRIYSDGTEFCSYITDDGHSIELENRGWPLYVSIDDVEYTDLSDPVVNGYQYLTFSGTLLSGSSNPKIDVWYHTFKFSDREIYEAYGDAMIPANVPTDCVSQDHLILQAAIDLLESMTADDMITDGASIRDDASVYDPSPGLRARSDLIDRLRNELNGLVEECIKNSMLALEGVLID
;
A
#
# COMPACT_ATOMS: atom_id res chain seq x y z
N MET A 1 7.88 5.32 28.01
CA MET A 1 7.53 4.04 28.65
C MET A 1 6.23 3.57 28.00
N SER A 2 6.34 2.78 26.93
CA SER A 2 5.19 2.15 26.30
C SER A 2 5.14 0.71 26.79
N ASN A 3 4.12 0.38 27.58
CA ASN A 3 3.85 -0.97 28.04
C ASN A 3 3.13 -1.71 26.90
N ALA A 4 3.85 -2.52 26.13
CA ALA A 4 3.23 -3.56 25.31
C ALA A 4 3.01 -4.79 26.20
N VAL A 5 1.77 -4.97 26.64
CA VAL A 5 1.33 -6.14 27.38
C VAL A 5 1.18 -7.29 26.39
N HIS A 6 1.99 -8.34 26.54
CA HIS A 6 1.79 -9.63 25.89
C HIS A 6 0.43 -10.22 26.29
N GLY A 7 -0.41 -10.50 25.30
CA GLY A 7 -1.71 -11.14 25.49
C GLY A 7 -2.08 -11.97 24.27
N ILE A 8 -2.37 -13.24 24.51
CA ILE A 8 -2.74 -14.27 23.55
C ILE A 8 -4.08 -13.87 22.89
N GLY A 9 -4.01 -13.36 21.66
CA GLY A 9 -5.14 -12.97 20.83
C GLY A 9 -4.64 -12.23 19.58
N PRO A 10 -5.39 -12.21 18.46
CA PRO A 10 -4.99 -11.46 17.27
C PRO A 10 -5.06 -9.97 17.62
N VAL A 11 -3.91 -9.40 17.97
CA VAL A 11 -3.81 -7.96 18.15
C VAL A 11 -3.90 -7.33 16.76
N LEU A 12 -5.03 -6.67 16.48
CA LEU A 12 -5.22 -5.86 15.29
C LEU A 12 -4.35 -4.60 15.42
N TYR A 13 -3.09 -4.70 15.01
CA TYR A 13 -2.20 -3.56 14.86
C TYR A 13 -2.53 -2.84 13.55
N HIS A 14 -3.27 -1.75 13.61
CA HIS A 14 -3.54 -0.87 12.46
C HIS A 14 -2.54 0.31 12.34
N THR A 15 -1.57 0.38 13.24
CA THR A 15 -0.62 1.52 13.28
C THR A 15 0.74 1.03 12.86
N ALA A 16 1.25 1.58 11.75
CA ALA A 16 2.63 1.44 11.33
C ALA A 16 3.58 1.78 12.49
N THR A 17 4.38 0.81 12.93
CA THR A 17 5.34 0.95 14.04
C THR A 17 6.76 1.22 13.58
N TYR A 18 7.02 1.16 12.26
CA TYR A 18 8.31 1.40 11.62
C TYR A 18 8.18 2.56 10.63
N PRO A 19 9.24 3.33 10.34
CA PRO A 19 9.16 4.51 9.48
C PRO A 19 8.84 4.13 8.03
N ALA A 20 8.24 5.08 7.32
CA ALA A 20 8.03 4.98 5.89
C ALA A 20 9.39 4.96 5.15
N GLU A 21 9.40 4.40 3.94
CA GLU A 21 10.58 4.40 3.06
C GLU A 21 11.03 5.85 2.71
N PHE A 22 10.11 6.81 2.76
CA PHE A 22 10.36 8.21 2.46
C PHE A 22 9.74 9.12 3.53
N ASP A 23 10.41 10.21 3.86
CA ASP A 23 9.92 11.19 4.84
C ASP A 23 8.85 12.10 4.20
N PHE A 24 7.61 11.62 4.22
CA PHE A 24 6.45 12.37 3.78
C PHE A 24 5.96 13.34 4.87
N SER A 25 5.62 14.55 4.47
CA SER A 25 4.90 15.49 5.33
C SER A 25 3.53 14.93 5.76
N ALA A 26 2.94 15.52 6.81
CA ALA A 26 1.63 15.10 7.32
C ALA A 26 0.52 15.18 6.26
N THR A 27 0.59 16.17 5.36
CA THR A 27 -0.36 16.34 4.25
C THR A 27 -0.20 15.22 3.23
N GLU A 28 1.03 14.92 2.82
CA GLU A 28 1.33 13.85 1.85
C GLU A 28 0.94 12.48 2.40
N THR A 29 1.27 12.21 3.67
CA THR A 29 0.82 11.01 4.38
C THR A 29 -0.70 10.86 4.38
N THR A 30 -1.43 11.97 4.51
CA THR A 30 -2.90 11.97 4.47
C THR A 30 -3.43 11.65 3.07
N ILE A 31 -2.80 12.19 2.02
CA ILE A 31 -3.11 11.88 0.60
C ILE A 31 -2.91 10.39 0.35
N ILE A 32 -1.73 9.87 0.69
CA ILE A 32 -1.36 8.46 0.48
C ILE A 32 -2.36 7.53 1.17
N ARG A 33 -2.69 7.80 2.45
CA ARG A 33 -3.67 7.00 3.20
C ARG A 33 -5.06 7.03 2.59
N LYS A 34 -5.51 8.19 2.09
CA LYS A 34 -6.81 8.30 1.40
C LYS A 34 -6.81 7.43 0.14
N ILE A 35 -5.80 7.56 -0.72
CA ILE A 35 -5.69 6.78 -1.96
C ILE A 35 -5.63 5.29 -1.65
N ARG A 36 -4.71 4.85 -0.76
CA ARG A 36 -4.57 3.45 -0.34
C ARG A 36 -5.90 2.83 0.11
N ARG A 37 -6.71 3.60 0.85
CA ARG A 37 -8.03 3.17 1.29
C ARG A 37 -9.02 3.03 0.13
N LEU A 38 -9.01 3.97 -0.82
CA LEU A 38 -9.89 3.92 -1.99
C LEU A 38 -9.59 2.70 -2.88
N ILE A 39 -8.31 2.37 -3.05
CA ILE A 39 -7.88 1.24 -3.89
C ILE A 39 -7.90 -0.11 -3.16
N GLY A 40 -8.18 -0.13 -1.85
CA GLY A 40 -8.24 -1.36 -1.05
C GLY A 40 -6.89 -2.09 -0.94
N ASP A 41 -5.79 -1.34 -0.92
CA ASP A 41 -4.43 -1.87 -1.05
C ASP A 41 -3.83 -2.42 0.27
N LEU A 42 -4.52 -2.23 1.40
CA LEU A 42 -4.22 -2.99 2.63
C LEU A 42 -4.83 -4.38 2.54
N LYS A 43 -4.01 -5.39 2.24
CA LYS A 43 -4.48 -6.75 1.98
C LYS A 43 -4.51 -7.61 3.23
N GLU A 44 -3.34 -8.10 3.64
CA GLU A 44 -3.24 -9.28 4.49
C GLU A 44 -2.10 -9.14 5.49
N LEU A 45 -2.34 -9.63 6.71
CA LEU A 45 -1.30 -9.79 7.71
C LEU A 45 -0.50 -11.05 7.38
N SER A 46 0.78 -10.87 7.10
CA SER A 46 1.72 -11.95 6.80
C SER A 46 2.72 -12.13 7.93
N ARG A 47 3.32 -13.32 7.99
CA ARG A 47 4.32 -13.67 9.00
C ARG A 47 5.46 -14.45 8.35
N ILE A 48 6.69 -14.00 8.58
CA ILE A 48 7.90 -14.81 8.39
C ILE A 48 8.26 -15.38 9.75
N TYR A 49 8.42 -16.70 9.81
CA TYR A 49 8.80 -17.40 11.04
C TYR A 49 9.87 -18.46 10.75
N SER A 50 10.95 -18.42 11.53
CA SER A 50 11.95 -19.48 11.60
C SER A 50 12.26 -19.75 13.07
N ASP A 51 12.25 -21.02 13.47
CA ASP A 51 12.56 -21.43 14.84
C ASP A 51 14.06 -21.65 15.08
N GLY A 52 14.91 -21.30 14.10
CA GLY A 52 16.36 -21.46 14.14
C GLY A 52 16.84 -22.91 14.00
N THR A 53 15.96 -23.86 13.68
CA THR A 53 16.35 -25.27 13.47
C THR A 53 16.94 -25.51 12.08
N GLU A 54 16.49 -24.73 11.09
CA GLU A 54 16.93 -24.79 9.71
C GLU A 54 17.38 -23.43 9.19
N PHE A 55 18.10 -23.45 8.05
CA PHE A 55 18.56 -22.23 7.41
C PHE A 55 17.36 -21.36 7.02
N CYS A 56 17.40 -20.09 7.39
CA CYS A 56 16.34 -19.14 7.04
C CYS A 56 16.58 -18.59 5.64
N SER A 57 15.81 -19.06 4.65
CA SER A 57 15.90 -18.63 3.25
C SER A 57 15.53 -17.16 3.02
N TYR A 58 14.94 -16.50 4.02
CA TYR A 58 14.61 -15.08 3.95
C TYR A 58 15.81 -14.19 4.26
N ILE A 59 16.89 -14.71 4.84
CA ILE A 59 18.11 -13.94 5.08
C ILE A 59 18.87 -13.84 3.76
N THR A 60 19.17 -12.61 3.36
CA THR A 60 19.97 -12.33 2.16
C THR A 60 21.40 -12.82 2.31
N ASP A 61 22.11 -13.04 1.19
CA ASP A 61 23.48 -13.56 1.18
C ASP A 61 24.50 -12.69 1.94
N ASP A 62 24.19 -11.39 2.13
CA ASP A 62 24.99 -10.48 2.95
C ASP A 62 24.90 -10.79 4.45
N GLY A 63 23.89 -11.56 4.88
CA GLY A 63 23.61 -11.87 6.28
C GLY A 63 23.12 -10.68 7.10
N HIS A 64 22.70 -9.59 6.46
CA HIS A 64 22.31 -8.33 7.10
C HIS A 64 20.85 -7.94 6.85
N SER A 65 20.20 -8.53 5.84
CA SER A 65 18.82 -8.20 5.52
C SER A 65 17.91 -9.43 5.55
N ILE A 66 16.64 -9.18 5.83
CA ILE A 66 15.55 -10.14 5.63
C ILE A 66 14.74 -9.67 4.43
N GLU A 67 14.60 -10.53 3.44
CA GLU A 67 13.71 -10.34 2.29
C GLU A 67 12.30 -10.82 2.64
N LEU A 68 11.33 -9.91 2.50
CA LEU A 68 9.92 -10.22 2.67
C LEU A 68 9.39 -10.95 1.43
N GLU A 69 8.53 -11.96 1.60
CA GLU A 69 7.94 -12.66 0.44
C GLU A 69 7.11 -11.75 -0.45
N ASN A 70 6.47 -10.76 0.18
CA ASN A 70 5.67 -9.74 -0.47
C ASN A 70 6.04 -8.41 0.15
N ARG A 71 5.94 -7.35 -0.66
CA ARG A 71 6.08 -5.98 -0.17
C ARG A 71 5.17 -5.77 1.03
N GLY A 72 5.71 -5.15 2.09
CA GLY A 72 4.91 -4.90 3.26
C GLY A 72 5.53 -4.01 4.33
N TRP A 73 4.67 -3.62 5.26
CA TRP A 73 5.01 -2.77 6.40
C TRP A 73 5.22 -3.63 7.64
N PRO A 74 6.43 -3.68 8.23
CA PRO A 74 6.66 -4.45 9.44
C PRO A 74 5.86 -3.88 10.63
N LEU A 75 5.30 -4.76 11.43
CA LEU A 75 4.56 -4.46 12.66
C LEU A 75 5.33 -4.89 13.89
N TYR A 76 6.01 -6.03 13.76
CA TYR A 76 6.80 -6.66 14.79
C TYR A 76 7.98 -7.37 14.14
N VAL A 77 9.15 -7.26 14.74
CA VAL A 77 10.38 -7.90 14.29
C VAL A 77 11.10 -8.43 15.52
N SER A 78 11.36 -9.73 15.56
CA SER A 78 12.23 -10.34 16.55
C SER A 78 13.23 -11.29 15.90
N ILE A 79 14.48 -11.20 16.37
CA ILE A 79 15.59 -12.07 15.98
C ILE A 79 16.19 -12.67 17.25
N ASP A 80 16.34 -13.99 17.32
CA ASP A 80 16.88 -14.73 18.48
C ASP A 80 16.24 -14.33 19.81
N ASP A 81 14.90 -14.24 19.82
CA ASP A 81 14.09 -13.86 20.97
C ASP A 81 14.35 -12.42 21.48
N VAL A 82 15.08 -11.60 20.70
CA VAL A 82 15.28 -10.15 20.92
C VAL A 82 14.34 -9.38 20.01
N GLU A 83 13.50 -8.51 20.59
CA GLU A 83 12.58 -7.66 19.84
C GLU A 83 13.30 -6.39 19.38
N TYR A 84 13.18 -6.10 18.09
CA TYR A 84 13.59 -4.83 17.51
C TYR A 84 12.42 -3.87 17.62
N THR A 85 12.64 -2.75 18.31
CA THR A 85 11.61 -1.72 18.56
C THR A 85 12.07 -0.33 18.18
N ASP A 86 13.32 -0.19 17.71
CA ASP A 86 13.86 1.06 17.22
C ASP A 86 13.28 1.34 15.82
N LEU A 87 12.92 2.60 15.57
CA LEU A 87 12.48 3.06 14.26
C LEU A 87 13.63 3.06 13.24
N SER A 88 14.87 3.06 13.68
CA SER A 88 16.06 3.11 12.83
C SER A 88 16.75 1.78 12.63
N ASP A 89 16.31 0.71 13.31
CA ASP A 89 16.87 -0.63 13.18
C ASP A 89 15.80 -1.69 13.49
N PRO A 90 15.31 -2.44 12.48
CA PRO A 90 15.72 -2.42 11.07
C PRO A 90 15.26 -1.20 10.26
N VAL A 91 16.02 -0.89 9.21
CA VAL A 91 15.61 0.05 8.15
C VAL A 91 14.78 -0.68 7.11
N VAL A 92 13.63 -0.11 6.74
CA VAL A 92 12.74 -0.64 5.69
C VAL A 92 13.17 -0.10 4.33
N ASN A 93 13.59 -0.99 3.43
CA ASN A 93 14.07 -0.64 2.08
C ASN A 93 13.13 -1.18 1.01
N GLY A 94 12.52 -0.29 0.22
CA GLY A 94 11.59 -0.65 -0.85
C GLY A 94 10.37 -1.45 -0.38
N TYR A 95 10.13 -1.48 0.93
CA TYR A 95 9.18 -2.38 1.60
C TYR A 95 9.37 -3.87 1.31
N GLN A 96 10.52 -4.25 0.74
CA GLN A 96 10.88 -5.60 0.37
C GLN A 96 11.97 -6.16 1.30
N TYR A 97 12.81 -5.28 1.84
CA TYR A 97 13.93 -5.67 2.69
C TYR A 97 13.88 -4.97 4.04
N LEU A 98 14.15 -5.73 5.10
CA LEU A 98 14.44 -5.23 6.43
C LEU A 98 15.95 -5.35 6.65
N THR A 99 16.66 -4.23 6.67
CA THR A 99 18.12 -4.21 6.79
C THR A 99 18.53 -3.81 8.20
N PHE A 100 19.36 -4.64 8.83
CA PHE A 100 19.78 -4.49 10.21
C PHE A 100 21.20 -3.90 10.28
N SER A 101 21.46 -3.14 11.34
CA SER A 101 22.78 -2.52 11.54
C SER A 101 23.91 -3.55 11.82
N GLY A 102 23.54 -4.73 12.34
CA GLY A 102 24.44 -5.85 12.63
C GLY A 102 24.27 -7.04 11.67
N THR A 103 25.15 -8.03 11.79
CA THR A 103 25.03 -9.31 11.05
C THR A 103 24.05 -10.22 11.79
N LEU A 104 23.00 -10.68 11.11
CA LEU A 104 21.98 -11.60 11.66
C LEU A 104 22.55 -13.00 11.93
N LEU A 105 23.61 -13.38 11.21
CA LEU A 105 24.28 -14.67 11.32
C LEU A 105 25.47 -14.66 12.32
N SER A 106 25.63 -13.62 13.15
CA SER A 106 26.77 -13.54 14.07
C SER A 106 26.62 -14.50 15.26
N GLY A 107 27.01 -15.76 15.09
CA GLY A 107 27.13 -16.77 16.17
C GLY A 107 26.23 -17.99 16.05
N SER A 108 25.19 -17.93 15.20
CA SER A 108 24.32 -19.04 14.82
C SER A 108 24.20 -19.06 13.30
N SER A 109 24.34 -20.23 12.68
CA SER A 109 24.06 -20.37 11.24
C SER A 109 22.57 -20.23 10.92
N ASN A 110 21.70 -20.37 11.93
CA ASN A 110 20.24 -20.38 11.81
C ASN A 110 19.62 -19.53 12.94
N PRO A 111 19.49 -18.20 12.79
CA PRO A 111 18.85 -17.38 13.81
C PRO A 111 17.34 -17.67 13.84
N LYS A 112 16.72 -17.54 15.02
CA LYS A 112 15.26 -17.53 15.13
C LYS A 112 14.74 -16.20 14.61
N ILE A 113 13.69 -16.22 13.80
CA ILE A 113 13.11 -15.02 13.20
C ILE A 113 11.60 -15.06 13.41
N ASP A 114 11.02 -13.94 13.82
CA ASP A 114 9.57 -13.73 13.85
C ASP A 114 9.26 -12.31 13.40
N VAL A 115 8.73 -12.18 12.17
CA VAL A 115 8.39 -10.91 11.56
C VAL A 115 6.93 -10.93 11.15
N TRP A 116 6.15 -9.98 11.68
CA TRP A 116 4.77 -9.75 11.25
C TRP A 116 4.70 -8.46 10.44
N TYR A 117 3.97 -8.46 9.33
CA TYR A 117 3.87 -7.30 8.45
C TYR A 117 2.55 -7.24 7.68
N HIS A 118 2.08 -6.03 7.36
CA HIS A 118 0.94 -5.82 6.46
C HIS A 118 1.42 -5.78 5.03
N THR A 119 0.84 -6.63 4.18
CA THR A 119 1.11 -6.62 2.74
C THR A 119 0.30 -5.56 2.03
N PHE A 120 0.90 -5.03 0.97
CA PHE A 120 0.25 -4.12 0.02
C PHE A 120 0.87 -4.31 -1.36
N LYS A 121 0.17 -3.86 -2.39
CA LYS A 121 0.64 -3.86 -3.78
C LYS A 121 1.51 -2.64 -4.08
N PHE A 122 1.10 -1.46 -3.62
CA PHE A 122 1.79 -0.21 -3.93
C PHE A 122 2.50 0.38 -2.71
N SER A 123 3.76 0.75 -2.89
CA SER A 123 4.52 1.56 -1.93
C SER A 123 3.89 2.95 -1.77
N ASP A 124 4.19 3.60 -0.64
CA ASP A 124 3.76 4.99 -0.39
C ASP A 124 4.24 5.95 -1.48
N ARG A 125 5.43 5.68 -2.04
CA ARG A 125 6.02 6.45 -3.13
C ARG A 125 5.25 6.27 -4.43
N GLU A 126 4.97 5.03 -4.85
CA GLU A 126 4.18 4.77 -6.06
C GLU A 126 2.80 5.43 -5.98
N ILE A 127 2.17 5.39 -4.81
CA ILE A 127 0.89 6.06 -4.57
C ILE A 127 1.01 7.58 -4.70
N TYR A 128 2.06 8.17 -4.14
CA TYR A 128 2.27 9.62 -4.19
C TYR A 128 2.68 10.11 -5.58
N GLU A 129 3.48 9.34 -6.32
CA GLU A 129 3.81 9.63 -7.72
C GLU A 129 2.56 9.58 -8.60
N ALA A 130 1.69 8.57 -8.44
CA ALA A 130 0.41 8.52 -9.14
C ALA A 130 -0.49 9.73 -8.83
N TYR A 131 -0.44 10.26 -7.60
CA TYR A 131 -1.11 11.51 -7.25
C TYR A 131 -0.52 12.73 -7.97
N GLY A 132 0.80 12.81 -8.09
CA GLY A 132 1.48 13.89 -8.81
C GLY A 132 1.20 13.88 -10.32
N ASP A 133 1.02 12.69 -10.89
CA ASP A 133 0.76 12.48 -12.32
C ASP A 133 -0.74 12.51 -12.68
N ALA A 134 -1.63 12.58 -11.70
CA ALA A 134 -3.07 12.53 -11.90
C ALA A 134 -3.56 13.70 -12.79
N MET A 135 -4.12 13.36 -13.95
CA MET A 135 -4.70 14.33 -14.89
C MET A 135 -6.23 14.28 -14.84
N ILE A 136 -6.85 15.40 -14.49
CA ILE A 136 -8.32 15.51 -14.51
C ILE A 136 -8.81 15.64 -15.95
N PRO A 137 -9.99 15.08 -16.30
CA PRO A 137 -10.56 15.17 -17.63
C PRO A 137 -10.60 16.60 -18.20
N ALA A 138 -10.43 16.69 -19.52
CA ALA A 138 -10.59 17.93 -20.24
C ALA A 138 -12.00 18.52 -19.98
N ASN A 139 -12.08 19.85 -19.93
CA ASN A 139 -13.28 20.68 -19.66
C ASN A 139 -13.56 21.02 -18.19
N VAL A 140 -12.68 20.66 -17.26
CA VAL A 140 -12.73 21.18 -15.89
C VAL A 140 -11.88 22.46 -15.79
N PRO A 141 -12.43 23.60 -15.33
CA PRO A 141 -11.65 24.80 -15.07
C PRO A 141 -10.48 24.52 -14.11
N THR A 142 -9.31 25.15 -14.29
CA THR A 142 -8.14 24.85 -13.45
C THR A 142 -8.30 25.32 -12.00
N ASP A 143 -9.12 26.34 -11.76
CA ASP A 143 -9.53 26.84 -10.45
C ASP A 143 -10.54 25.95 -9.72
N CYS A 144 -11.13 25.00 -10.44
CA CYS A 144 -12.07 24.01 -9.93
C CYS A 144 -11.38 22.74 -9.39
N VAL A 145 -10.15 22.48 -9.83
CA VAL A 145 -9.39 21.29 -9.46
C VAL A 145 -9.03 21.33 -7.98
N SER A 146 -9.64 20.43 -7.20
CA SER A 146 -9.34 20.24 -5.79
C SER A 146 -8.45 19.01 -5.56
N GLN A 147 -7.86 18.92 -4.36
CA GLN A 147 -7.10 17.76 -3.93
C GLN A 147 -7.90 16.45 -4.01
N ASP A 148 -9.21 16.47 -3.72
CA ASP A 148 -10.04 15.27 -3.77
C ASP A 148 -10.27 14.77 -5.20
N HIS A 149 -10.29 15.67 -6.21
CA HIS A 149 -10.33 15.26 -7.62
C HIS A 149 -9.07 14.46 -7.99
N LEU A 150 -7.90 14.99 -7.61
CA LEU A 150 -6.60 14.35 -7.88
C LEU A 150 -6.45 13.02 -7.13
N ILE A 151 -6.96 12.94 -5.89
CA ILE A 151 -6.98 11.70 -5.10
C ILE A 151 -7.84 10.63 -5.78
N LEU A 152 -9.05 10.98 -6.25
CA LEU A 152 -9.93 10.04 -6.94
C LEU A 152 -9.33 9.59 -8.27
N GLN A 153 -8.76 10.52 -9.03
CA GLN A 153 -8.11 10.20 -10.30
C GLN A 153 -6.91 9.26 -10.10
N ALA A 154 -6.02 9.56 -9.16
CA ALA A 154 -4.89 8.70 -8.84
C ALA A 154 -5.32 7.29 -8.41
N ALA A 155 -6.39 7.19 -7.61
CA ALA A 155 -6.94 5.90 -7.20
C ALA A 155 -7.49 5.11 -8.40
N ILE A 156 -8.16 5.77 -9.35
CA ILE A 156 -8.65 5.15 -10.59
C ILE A 156 -7.46 4.64 -11.42
N ASP A 157 -6.45 5.48 -11.63
CA ASP A 157 -5.27 5.16 -12.46
C ASP A 157 -4.51 3.94 -11.91
N LEU A 158 -4.33 3.87 -10.58
CA LEU A 158 -3.72 2.71 -9.92
C LEU A 158 -4.55 1.43 -10.05
N LEU A 159 -5.88 1.51 -9.94
CA LEU A 159 -6.74 0.34 -10.12
C LEU A 159 -6.79 -0.14 -11.57
N GLU A 160 -6.73 0.79 -12.53
CA GLU A 160 -6.64 0.49 -13.95
C GLU A 160 -5.31 -0.17 -14.30
N SER A 161 -4.19 0.30 -13.75
CA SER A 161 -2.88 -0.34 -13.95
C SER A 161 -2.87 -1.77 -13.44
N MET A 162 -3.43 -2.03 -12.25
CA MET A 162 -3.58 -3.39 -11.72
C MET A 162 -4.40 -4.30 -12.65
N THR A 163 -5.41 -3.74 -13.31
CA THR A 163 -6.26 -4.49 -14.25
C THR A 163 -5.48 -4.87 -15.49
N ALA A 164 -4.67 -3.94 -16.02
CA ALA A 164 -3.79 -4.21 -17.14
C ALA A 164 -2.77 -5.31 -16.82
N ASP A 165 -2.15 -5.27 -15.64
CA ASP A 165 -1.18 -6.28 -15.20
C ASP A 165 -1.84 -7.66 -15.08
N ASP A 166 -2.97 -7.77 -14.38
CA ASP A 166 -3.67 -9.05 -14.20
C ASP A 166 -4.14 -9.66 -15.54
N MET A 167 -4.52 -8.82 -16.53
CA MET A 167 -4.87 -9.30 -17.87
C MET A 167 -3.67 -9.88 -18.62
N ILE A 168 -2.46 -9.41 -18.34
CA ILE A 168 -1.22 -9.89 -18.98
C ILE A 168 -0.70 -11.14 -18.27
N THR A 169 -0.75 -11.18 -16.94
CA THR A 169 -0.13 -12.24 -16.12
C THR A 169 -1.05 -13.44 -15.89
N ASP A 170 -2.34 -13.21 -15.63
CA ASP A 170 -3.29 -14.24 -15.15
C ASP A 170 -4.60 -14.31 -15.96
N GLY A 171 -4.69 -13.58 -17.09
CA GLY A 171 -5.93 -13.39 -17.85
C GLY A 171 -6.52 -14.65 -18.52
N ALA A 172 -5.86 -15.80 -18.44
CA ALA A 172 -6.38 -17.07 -18.95
C ALA A 172 -6.93 -17.91 -17.79
N SER A 173 -8.18 -18.37 -17.89
CA SER A 173 -8.67 -19.40 -16.98
C SER A 173 -7.89 -20.69 -17.22
N ILE A 174 -7.16 -21.13 -16.19
CA ILE A 174 -6.39 -22.37 -16.24
C ILE A 174 -7.26 -23.46 -15.64
N ARG A 175 -7.43 -24.53 -16.40
CA ARG A 175 -8.12 -25.73 -15.97
C ARG A 175 -7.12 -26.87 -15.97
N ASP A 176 -6.79 -27.37 -14.78
CA ASP A 176 -6.11 -28.65 -14.63
C ASP A 176 -7.12 -29.73 -14.21
N ASP A 177 -6.67 -30.99 -14.16
CA ASP A 177 -7.54 -32.14 -13.88
C ASP A 177 -8.14 -32.12 -12.45
N ALA A 178 -7.71 -31.20 -11.57
CA ALA A 178 -8.12 -31.12 -10.17
C ALA A 178 -8.68 -29.74 -9.75
N SER A 179 -8.44 -28.67 -10.51
CA SER A 179 -8.76 -27.29 -10.14
C SER A 179 -9.12 -26.42 -11.35
N VAL A 180 -10.00 -25.45 -11.13
CA VAL A 180 -10.35 -24.40 -12.09
C VAL A 180 -10.00 -23.07 -11.44
N TYR A 181 -9.02 -22.38 -12.01
CA TYR A 181 -8.74 -21.00 -11.65
C TYR A 181 -9.53 -20.07 -12.58
N ASP A 182 -10.39 -19.24 -12.00
CA ASP A 182 -11.15 -18.19 -12.70
C ASP A 182 -10.94 -16.84 -11.98
N PRO A 183 -10.17 -15.90 -12.57
CA PRO A 183 -9.92 -14.59 -11.97
C PRO A 183 -11.10 -13.61 -12.13
N SER A 184 -12.15 -13.97 -12.90
CA SER A 184 -13.28 -13.10 -13.22
C SER A 184 -13.95 -12.43 -12.01
N PRO A 185 -14.15 -13.10 -10.85
CA PRO A 185 -14.76 -12.46 -9.70
C PRO A 185 -13.94 -11.27 -9.16
N GLY A 186 -12.61 -11.40 -9.11
CA GLY A 186 -11.71 -10.34 -8.66
C GLY A 186 -11.68 -9.16 -9.63
N LEU A 187 -11.66 -9.44 -10.94
CA LEU A 187 -11.72 -8.42 -11.99
C LEU A 187 -13.04 -7.65 -11.96
N ARG A 188 -14.18 -8.32 -11.75
CA ARG A 188 -15.49 -7.65 -11.61
C ARG A 188 -15.54 -6.73 -10.40
N ALA A 189 -15.10 -7.21 -9.23
CA ALA A 189 -15.08 -6.40 -8.02
C ALA A 189 -14.23 -5.13 -8.18
N ARG A 190 -13.12 -5.22 -8.92
CA ARG A 190 -12.28 -4.07 -9.25
C ARG A 190 -12.94 -3.12 -10.24
N SER A 191 -13.58 -3.65 -11.30
CA SER A 191 -14.35 -2.84 -12.24
C SER A 191 -15.46 -2.06 -11.54
N ASP A 192 -16.20 -2.71 -10.63
CA ASP A 192 -17.26 -2.08 -9.85
C ASP A 192 -16.71 -0.95 -8.94
N LEU A 193 -15.49 -1.12 -8.42
CA LEU A 193 -14.81 -0.10 -7.63
C LEU A 193 -14.37 1.08 -8.50
N ILE A 194 -13.76 0.82 -9.66
CA ILE A 194 -13.38 1.86 -10.64
C ILE A 194 -14.61 2.68 -11.05
N ASP A 195 -15.72 2.02 -11.38
CA ASP A 195 -16.95 2.70 -11.80
C ASP A 195 -17.53 3.56 -10.67
N ARG A 196 -17.45 3.11 -9.42
CA ARG A 196 -17.85 3.91 -8.25
C ARG A 196 -17.00 5.17 -8.12
N LEU A 197 -15.68 5.04 -8.18
CA LEU A 197 -14.76 6.18 -8.05
C LEU A 197 -14.93 7.17 -9.20
N ARG A 198 -15.16 6.69 -10.43
CA ARG A 198 -15.50 7.54 -11.59
C ARG A 198 -16.80 8.31 -11.36
N ASN A 199 -17.82 7.67 -10.81
CA ASN A 199 -19.08 8.35 -10.48
C ASN A 199 -18.88 9.43 -9.40
N GLU A 200 -18.08 9.15 -8.37
CA GLU A 200 -17.74 10.15 -7.35
C GLU A 200 -16.95 11.33 -7.96
N LEU A 201 -15.97 11.06 -8.82
CA LEU A 201 -15.20 12.09 -9.52
C LEU A 201 -16.09 12.94 -10.43
N ASN A 202 -16.98 12.32 -11.21
CA ASN A 202 -17.93 13.02 -12.06
C ASN A 202 -18.87 13.91 -11.24
N GLY A 203 -19.32 13.45 -10.07
CA GLY A 203 -20.14 14.26 -9.16
C GLY A 203 -19.43 15.53 -8.69
N LEU A 204 -18.14 15.44 -8.33
CA LEU A 204 -17.34 16.61 -7.96
C LEU A 204 -17.17 17.59 -9.13
N VAL A 205 -16.91 17.05 -10.34
CA VAL A 205 -16.79 17.84 -11.55
C VAL A 205 -18.09 18.57 -11.88
N GLU A 206 -19.23 17.88 -11.83
CA GLU A 206 -20.56 18.46 -12.09
C GLU A 206 -20.91 19.57 -11.10
N GLU A 207 -20.68 19.34 -9.80
CA GLU A 207 -20.92 20.34 -8.76
C GLU A 207 -20.10 21.61 -9.03
N CYS A 208 -18.86 21.43 -9.44
CA CYS A 208 -17.97 22.53 -9.68
C CYS A 208 -18.30 23.33 -10.95
N ILE A 209 -18.65 22.65 -12.04
CA ILE A 209 -19.15 23.29 -13.26
C ILE A 209 -20.42 24.10 -12.95
N LYS A 210 -21.35 23.53 -12.17
CA LYS A 210 -22.57 24.20 -11.75
C LYS A 210 -22.28 25.47 -10.94
N ASN A 211 -21.37 25.39 -9.97
CA ASN A 211 -20.99 26.53 -9.15
C ASN A 211 -20.30 27.64 -9.98
N SER A 212 -19.48 27.25 -10.95
CA SER A 212 -18.81 28.17 -11.87
C SER A 212 -19.81 28.90 -12.78
N MET A 213 -20.85 28.20 -13.25
CA MET A 213 -21.93 28.80 -14.04
C MET A 213 -22.79 29.78 -13.22
N LEU A 214 -23.11 29.44 -11.98
CA LEU A 214 -23.88 30.32 -11.08
C LEU A 214 -23.10 31.60 -10.69
N ALA A 215 -21.77 31.52 -10.60
CA ALA A 215 -20.93 32.69 -10.35
C ALA A 215 -20.95 33.71 -11.50
N LEU A 216 -21.18 33.25 -12.75
CA LEU A 216 -21.28 34.12 -13.93
C LEU A 216 -22.62 34.87 -14.00
N GLU A 217 -23.71 34.33 -13.46
CA GLU A 217 -25.02 35.00 -13.40
C GLU A 217 -25.06 36.17 -12.40
N GLY A 218 -24.12 36.23 -11.45
CA GLY A 218 -24.00 37.30 -10.46
C GLY A 218 -23.29 38.57 -10.93
N VAL A 219 -22.66 38.55 -12.11
CA VAL A 219 -22.00 39.71 -12.71
C VAL A 219 -23.01 40.44 -13.60
N LEU A 220 -23.94 41.16 -12.96
CA LEU A 220 -24.69 42.22 -13.62
C LEU A 220 -23.70 43.30 -14.05
N ILE A 221 -23.54 43.44 -15.36
CA ILE A 221 -22.84 44.56 -15.99
C ILE A 221 -23.62 45.82 -15.64
N ASP A 222 -23.03 46.69 -14.82
CA ASP A 222 -23.47 48.07 -14.61
C ASP A 222 -22.85 48.98 -15.68
#